data_AF-F0S5D0-F1
#
_entry.id   AF-F0S5D0-F1
#
_cell.length_a   1.000
_cell.length_b   1.000
_cell.length_c   1.000
_cell.angle_alpha   90.00
_cell.angle_beta   90.00
_cell.angle_gamma   90.00
#
_symmetry.space_group_name_H-M   'P 1'
#
loop_
_entity.id
_entity.type
_entity.pdbx_description
1 polymer ?
#
loop_
_entity_poly.entity_id
_entity_poly.type
_entity_poly.pdbx_seq_one_letter_code
_entity_poly.pdbx_strand_id
1 'polypeptide(L)'
;MNRKSIIFQILAVMLFFTSFVSCRKIDRESFTPGQPEISFVQKEVRVGNDVDTIEVELKSNLPWRVKSTANWLSLLTANGPSDDKFKIAIQKNRTTTERSTKIEAYITGEDKTELTIIQNAGDPAPDFTRHFYVKINGTEANDGLSWSKSTTLDAALDRAVSGDVIHIGAGTYKPTIMLTGGNTEKDKTFQISENVKLIGGYPEQATDGAAANAETNKTILSGQLSTGKVYHVMVITALQEQDKQVELDGITIRDGSAHSTSSAITVNGIAVNRAYAGGLIVAGSKVEIKNSVISNNETATHCAGVFLTGNSYVTFRNASISNNSGLALTTNGGGIWNDGSTLYMFDSEVTGNRIGGVGGGIYALNTGRTSYNYLFNVTIANNEVGTMGTTRTGGGIYAREKSKFVIVNSTIYGNKNNGNAYGAGISLYGVCTVDLVNSTVSNNSGGEGNTAVPAGSGIYNNPAHANILNIYNSIVSGNIGAATEVGGTYISKSSIIGTNVFNYDGILDAGQSFDFATGFSPFGRYGGFGQTLPLLNSGSAAAKSGMTTLQLQILASNLALESHLLGADQNGKSRTGKTIMGAAIPQ
;
A
#
# COMPACT_ATOMS: atom_id res chain seq x y z
N MET A 1 25.21 -66.54 -28.81
CA MET A 1 24.31 -67.60 -29.34
C MET A 1 23.06 -67.63 -28.48
N ASN A 2 22.13 -66.67 -28.57
CA ASN A 2 21.10 -66.39 -29.60
C ASN A 2 19.94 -67.41 -29.69
N ARG A 3 18.97 -67.28 -28.77
CA ARG A 3 17.54 -67.52 -29.02
C ARG A 3 16.86 -66.20 -29.44
N LYS A 4 17.22 -65.72 -30.63
CA LYS A 4 16.26 -65.15 -31.59
C LYS A 4 15.43 -66.36 -32.07
N SER A 5 14.13 -66.32 -32.34
CA SER A 5 13.67 -65.87 -33.66
C SER A 5 12.16 -66.08 -33.89
N ILE A 6 11.29 -66.25 -32.89
CA ILE A 6 9.90 -66.70 -33.17
C ILE A 6 8.78 -65.81 -32.59
N ILE A 7 9.03 -64.99 -31.56
CA ILE A 7 7.94 -64.17 -30.97
C ILE A 7 7.94 -62.72 -31.48
N PHE A 8 9.01 -62.26 -32.14
CA PHE A 8 9.09 -60.92 -32.73
C PHE A 8 8.64 -60.84 -34.21
N GLN A 9 8.23 -61.97 -34.81
CA GLN A 9 7.80 -62.01 -36.22
C GLN A 9 6.28 -62.06 -36.44
N ILE A 10 5.46 -62.13 -35.38
CA ILE A 10 3.98 -62.16 -35.52
C ILE A 10 3.32 -60.82 -35.17
N LEU A 11 3.99 -59.92 -34.45
CA LEU A 11 3.46 -58.57 -34.18
C LEU A 11 3.96 -57.48 -35.16
N ALA A 12 4.81 -57.84 -36.13
CA ALA A 12 5.37 -56.93 -37.14
C ALA A 12 4.67 -57.02 -38.52
N VAL A 13 3.66 -57.88 -38.68
CA VAL A 13 2.96 -58.12 -39.95
C VAL A 13 1.53 -57.53 -39.98
N MET A 14 1.09 -56.86 -38.91
CA MET A 14 -0.28 -56.33 -38.81
C MET A 14 -0.37 -54.85 -38.44
N LEU A 15 0.55 -54.02 -38.94
CA LEU A 15 0.32 -52.58 -39.12
C LEU A 15 1.22 -51.99 -40.23
N PHE A 16 1.51 -52.82 -41.24
CA PHE A 16 2.15 -52.44 -42.51
C PHE A 16 1.12 -52.40 -43.65
N PHE A 17 -0.07 -51.85 -43.37
CA PHE A 17 -1.08 -51.52 -44.36
C PHE A 17 -1.74 -50.20 -43.95
N THR A 18 -1.11 -49.09 -44.33
CA THR A 18 -1.67 -47.76 -44.64
C THR A 18 -0.52 -46.75 -44.83
N SER A 19 0.44 -47.12 -45.67
CA SER A 19 1.39 -46.18 -46.25
C SER A 19 1.40 -46.48 -47.74
N PHE A 20 1.22 -45.43 -48.56
CA PHE A 20 1.00 -45.43 -50.01
C PHE A 20 -0.45 -45.58 -50.50
N VAL A 21 -1.30 -44.58 -50.25
CA VAL A 21 -2.06 -43.86 -51.31
C VAL A 21 -2.36 -42.45 -50.78
N SER A 22 -2.22 -41.45 -51.65
CA SER A 22 -2.46 -40.02 -51.43
C SER A 22 -1.31 -39.24 -50.77
N CYS A 23 -0.16 -39.22 -51.45
CA CYS A 23 0.43 -37.92 -51.75
C CYS A 23 -0.56 -37.17 -52.65
N ARG A 24 -1.57 -36.50 -52.07
CA ARG A 24 -2.04 -35.28 -52.73
C ARG A 24 -0.90 -34.30 -52.57
N LYS A 25 -0.33 -33.85 -53.68
CA LYS A 25 0.27 -32.52 -53.73
C LYS A 25 -0.76 -31.61 -53.07
N ILE A 26 -0.49 -31.13 -51.87
CA ILE A 26 -1.10 -29.87 -51.46
C ILE A 26 -0.45 -28.88 -52.42
N ASP A 27 -1.23 -28.43 -53.39
CA ASP A 27 -0.85 -27.27 -54.17
C ASP A 27 -0.43 -26.20 -53.18
N ARG A 28 0.86 -25.84 -53.19
CA ARG A 28 1.33 -24.61 -52.55
C ARG A 28 0.89 -23.38 -53.34
N GLU A 29 0.06 -23.55 -54.37
CA GLU A 29 -0.45 -22.50 -55.27
C GLU A 29 -1.97 -22.30 -55.19
N SER A 30 -2.68 -22.81 -54.17
CA SER A 30 -4.13 -22.56 -54.02
C SER A 30 -4.53 -21.81 -52.75
N PHE A 31 -3.59 -21.18 -52.04
CA PHE A 31 -3.91 -20.09 -51.12
C PHE A 31 -3.23 -18.83 -51.63
N THR A 32 -3.86 -18.16 -52.58
CA THR A 32 -3.68 -16.73 -52.75
C THR A 32 -4.44 -16.10 -51.58
N PRO A 33 -3.78 -15.53 -50.55
CA PRO A 33 -4.51 -14.73 -49.59
C PRO A 33 -5.27 -13.68 -50.40
N GLY A 34 -6.59 -13.59 -50.22
CA GLY A 34 -7.33 -12.47 -50.78
C GLY A 34 -6.64 -11.18 -50.35
N GLN A 35 -6.65 -10.15 -51.21
CA GLN A 35 -6.17 -8.83 -50.82
C GLN A 35 -6.85 -8.48 -49.48
N PRO A 36 -6.09 -8.22 -48.40
CA PRO A 36 -6.70 -8.03 -47.09
C PRO A 36 -7.66 -6.86 -47.12
N GLU A 37 -8.91 -7.11 -46.76
CA GLU A 37 -9.96 -6.09 -46.67
C GLU A 37 -10.47 -6.09 -45.23
N ILE A 38 -10.31 -4.95 -44.55
CA ILE A 38 -10.76 -4.76 -43.18
C ILE A 38 -11.37 -3.36 -43.02
N SER A 39 -12.58 -3.30 -42.48
CA SER A 39 -13.27 -2.02 -42.25
C SER A 39 -14.25 -2.12 -41.09
N PHE A 40 -14.34 -1.05 -40.29
CA PHE A 40 -15.44 -0.90 -39.37
C PHE A 40 -16.69 -0.44 -40.11
N VAL A 41 -17.85 -0.94 -39.68
CA VAL A 41 -19.16 -0.50 -40.22
C VAL A 41 -19.41 0.98 -39.92
N GLN A 42 -18.87 1.47 -38.81
CA GLN A 42 -18.93 2.87 -38.38
C GLN A 42 -17.52 3.40 -38.14
N LYS A 43 -17.27 4.68 -38.46
CA LYS A 43 -15.96 5.33 -38.19
C LYS A 43 -15.88 5.97 -36.80
N GLU A 44 -17.03 6.24 -36.20
CA GLU A 44 -17.18 6.82 -34.86
C GLU A 44 -18.35 6.16 -34.14
N VAL A 45 -18.18 5.85 -32.86
CA VAL A 45 -19.25 5.41 -31.95
C VAL A 45 -19.26 6.32 -30.73
N ARG A 46 -20.42 6.92 -30.45
CA ARG A 46 -20.67 7.73 -29.25
C ARG A 46 -21.44 6.92 -28.21
N VAL A 47 -20.97 6.94 -26.98
CA VAL A 47 -21.60 6.23 -25.85
C VAL A 47 -21.87 7.16 -24.68
N GLY A 48 -22.90 6.82 -23.89
CA GLY A 48 -23.20 7.48 -22.62
C GLY A 48 -22.05 7.38 -21.62
N ASN A 49 -22.11 8.21 -20.59
CA ASN A 49 -21.08 8.25 -19.55
C ASN A 49 -21.05 6.98 -18.69
N ASP A 50 -22.16 6.24 -18.60
CA ASP A 50 -22.38 5.05 -17.76
C ASP A 50 -22.59 3.75 -18.55
N VAL A 51 -22.17 3.71 -19.82
CA VAL A 51 -22.29 2.51 -20.65
C VAL A 51 -21.27 1.45 -20.21
N ASP A 52 -21.75 0.26 -19.84
CA ASP A 52 -20.91 -0.85 -19.40
C ASP A 52 -20.28 -1.65 -20.54
N THR A 53 -21.03 -1.98 -21.58
CA THR A 53 -20.54 -2.82 -22.69
C THR A 53 -21.21 -2.46 -24.00
N ILE A 54 -20.42 -2.44 -25.08
CA ILE A 54 -20.92 -2.31 -26.46
C ILE A 54 -20.43 -3.47 -27.33
N GLU A 55 -21.20 -3.79 -28.37
CA GLU A 55 -20.78 -4.65 -29.47
C GLU A 55 -20.46 -3.77 -30.70
N VAL A 56 -19.30 -4.02 -31.30
CA VAL A 56 -18.86 -3.33 -32.51
C VAL A 56 -18.71 -4.34 -33.63
N GLU A 57 -19.33 -4.06 -34.77
CA GLU A 57 -19.25 -4.88 -35.97
C GLU A 57 -18.02 -4.49 -36.82
N LEU A 58 -17.27 -5.50 -37.25
CA LEU A 58 -16.10 -5.36 -38.10
C LEU A 58 -16.24 -6.27 -39.32
N LYS A 59 -16.02 -5.70 -40.50
CA LYS A 59 -16.00 -6.42 -41.76
C LYS A 59 -14.57 -6.82 -42.08
N SER A 60 -14.35 -8.11 -42.35
CA SER A 60 -13.04 -8.65 -42.66
C SER A 60 -13.14 -9.93 -43.50
N ASN A 61 -12.40 -9.98 -44.60
CA ASN A 61 -12.31 -11.19 -45.42
C ASN A 61 -11.33 -12.24 -44.87
N LEU A 62 -10.51 -11.87 -43.88
CA LEU A 62 -9.50 -12.73 -43.23
C LEU A 62 -9.55 -12.60 -41.70
N PRO A 63 -8.87 -13.48 -40.95
CA PRO A 63 -8.77 -13.36 -39.51
C PRO A 63 -8.10 -12.05 -39.10
N TRP A 64 -8.67 -11.39 -38.09
CA TRP A 64 -8.26 -10.06 -37.66
C TRP A 64 -8.01 -10.00 -36.16
N ARG A 65 -7.31 -8.95 -35.73
CA ARG A 65 -7.10 -8.59 -34.33
C ARG A 65 -7.45 -7.14 -34.09
N VAL A 66 -7.87 -6.82 -32.88
CA VAL A 66 -8.08 -5.43 -32.42
C VAL A 66 -7.18 -5.11 -31.25
N LYS A 67 -6.72 -3.86 -31.19
CA LYS A 67 -5.98 -3.33 -30.03
C LYS A 67 -6.42 -1.90 -29.74
N SER A 68 -6.27 -1.51 -28.48
CA SER A 68 -6.48 -0.16 -27.99
C SER A 68 -5.43 0.15 -26.93
N THR A 69 -5.02 1.42 -26.84
CA THR A 69 -4.14 1.92 -25.77
C THR A 69 -4.93 2.61 -24.65
N ALA A 70 -6.25 2.73 -24.78
CA ALA A 70 -7.09 3.33 -23.75
C ALA A 70 -7.15 2.43 -22.51
N ASN A 71 -6.72 2.98 -21.38
CA ASN A 71 -6.79 2.35 -20.06
C ASN A 71 -8.22 2.29 -19.47
N TRP A 72 -9.19 2.94 -20.12
CA TRP A 72 -10.60 2.97 -19.74
C TRP A 72 -11.50 2.05 -20.57
N LEU A 73 -10.91 1.27 -21.49
CA LEU A 73 -11.57 0.26 -22.30
C LEU A 73 -10.93 -1.11 -22.08
N SER A 74 -11.75 -2.16 -22.04
CA SER A 74 -11.31 -3.56 -22.04
C SER A 74 -11.91 -4.31 -23.22
N LEU A 75 -11.06 -4.88 -24.07
CA LEU A 75 -11.49 -5.73 -25.19
C LEU A 75 -11.84 -7.11 -24.64
N LEU A 76 -13.13 -7.39 -24.49
CA LEU A 76 -13.62 -8.70 -24.01
C LEU A 76 -13.42 -9.79 -25.08
N THR A 77 -13.44 -9.38 -26.35
CA THR A 77 -13.06 -10.21 -27.50
C THR A 77 -12.15 -9.37 -28.37
N ALA A 78 -10.97 -9.90 -28.72
CA ALA A 78 -9.93 -9.11 -29.39
C ALA A 78 -9.50 -9.65 -30.76
N ASN A 79 -10.20 -10.66 -31.28
CA ASN A 79 -9.92 -11.30 -32.57
C ASN A 79 -11.17 -12.01 -33.09
N GLY A 80 -11.22 -12.23 -34.41
CA GLY A 80 -12.28 -12.97 -35.09
C GLY A 80 -11.78 -13.56 -36.41
N PRO A 81 -12.48 -14.57 -36.96
CA PRO A 81 -12.04 -15.31 -38.15
C PRO A 81 -12.37 -14.63 -39.49
N SER A 82 -13.38 -13.75 -39.51
CA SER A 82 -13.92 -13.04 -40.69
C SER A 82 -14.82 -11.89 -40.20
N ASP A 83 -15.78 -11.43 -40.99
CA ASP A 83 -16.94 -10.65 -40.52
C ASP A 83 -17.46 -11.18 -39.19
N ASP A 84 -17.37 -10.36 -38.15
CA ASP A 84 -17.80 -10.73 -36.80
C ASP A 84 -17.96 -9.46 -35.95
N LYS A 85 -18.44 -9.64 -34.72
CA LYS A 85 -18.53 -8.59 -33.71
C LYS A 85 -17.50 -8.83 -32.62
N PHE A 86 -17.01 -7.74 -32.03
CA PHE A 86 -16.31 -7.82 -30.76
C PHE A 86 -16.99 -7.00 -29.68
N LYS A 87 -16.78 -7.43 -28.44
CA LYS A 87 -17.31 -6.77 -27.25
C LYS A 87 -16.24 -5.91 -26.60
N ILE A 88 -16.64 -4.69 -26.26
CA ILE A 88 -15.82 -3.74 -25.52
C ILE A 88 -16.54 -3.47 -24.20
N ALA A 89 -15.89 -3.75 -23.08
CA ALA A 89 -16.31 -3.21 -21.79
C ALA A 89 -15.76 -1.79 -21.66
N ILE A 90 -16.64 -0.84 -21.36
CA ILE A 90 -16.32 0.58 -21.24
C ILE A 90 -16.45 0.96 -19.78
N GLN A 91 -15.42 1.56 -19.20
CA GLN A 91 -15.52 2.10 -17.84
C GLN A 91 -16.46 3.32 -17.85
N LYS A 92 -17.18 3.57 -16.76
CA LYS A 92 -17.91 4.83 -16.59
C LYS A 92 -16.96 6.03 -16.75
N ASN A 93 -17.34 7.05 -17.51
CA ASN A 93 -16.64 8.33 -17.51
C ASN A 93 -17.11 9.14 -16.32
N ARG A 94 -16.22 9.31 -15.35
CA ARG A 94 -16.46 10.03 -14.10
C ARG A 94 -15.92 11.47 -14.14
N THR A 95 -15.26 11.86 -15.23
CA THR A 95 -14.70 13.20 -15.40
C THR A 95 -15.72 14.12 -16.06
N THR A 96 -15.69 15.42 -15.74
CA THR A 96 -16.56 16.43 -16.37
C THR A 96 -16.17 16.75 -17.82
N THR A 97 -15.23 16.00 -18.38
CA THR A 97 -14.75 16.15 -19.75
C THR A 97 -15.10 14.92 -20.58
N GLU A 98 -15.51 15.14 -21.82
CA GLU A 98 -15.62 14.06 -22.81
C GLU A 98 -14.24 13.41 -23.00
N ARG A 99 -14.21 12.09 -23.16
CA ARG A 99 -12.97 11.35 -23.48
C ARG A 99 -13.13 10.56 -24.76
N SER A 100 -12.06 10.45 -25.51
CA SER A 100 -12.04 9.71 -26.78
C SER A 100 -10.78 8.88 -26.95
N THR A 101 -10.89 7.82 -27.74
CA THR A 101 -9.76 6.97 -28.12
C THR A 101 -9.99 6.34 -29.48
N LYS A 102 -8.92 5.79 -30.06
CA LYS A 102 -8.96 5.02 -31.30
C LYS A 102 -8.71 3.54 -31.01
N ILE A 103 -9.53 2.68 -31.62
CA ILE A 103 -9.32 1.24 -31.68
C ILE A 103 -8.77 0.92 -33.07
N GLU A 104 -7.60 0.27 -33.12
CA GLU A 104 -7.00 -0.19 -34.37
C GLU A 104 -7.36 -1.66 -34.59
N ALA A 105 -7.99 -1.98 -35.71
CA ALA A 105 -8.20 -3.34 -36.19
C ALA A 105 -7.23 -3.64 -37.33
N TYR A 106 -6.66 -4.84 -37.37
CA TYR A 106 -5.65 -5.20 -38.34
C TYR A 106 -5.66 -6.69 -38.72
N ILE A 107 -5.32 -6.98 -39.98
CA ILE A 107 -5.00 -8.33 -40.48
C ILE A 107 -3.47 -8.49 -40.48
N THR A 108 -2.76 -7.52 -41.05
CA THR A 108 -1.29 -7.41 -41.05
C THR A 108 -0.86 -6.04 -40.51
N GLY A 109 0.45 -5.76 -40.44
CA GLY A 109 0.93 -4.44 -40.01
C GLY A 109 0.57 -3.31 -40.98
N GLU A 110 0.34 -3.62 -42.26
CA GLU A 110 0.01 -2.67 -43.33
C GLU A 110 -1.49 -2.58 -43.58
N ASP A 111 -2.23 -3.67 -43.31
CA ASP A 111 -3.68 -3.77 -43.54
C ASP A 111 -4.46 -3.51 -42.25
N LYS A 112 -4.82 -2.24 -42.03
CA LYS A 112 -5.44 -1.78 -40.80
C LYS A 112 -6.49 -0.69 -40.99
N THR A 113 -7.37 -0.57 -40.02
CA THR A 113 -8.43 0.44 -39.96
C THR A 113 -8.65 0.92 -38.53
N GLU A 114 -9.26 2.09 -38.37
CA GLU A 114 -9.46 2.73 -37.06
C GLU A 114 -10.93 3.05 -36.80
N LEU A 115 -11.36 2.85 -35.56
CA LEU A 115 -12.65 3.30 -35.03
C LEU A 115 -12.40 4.30 -33.90
N THR A 116 -13.07 5.45 -33.94
CA THR A 116 -13.07 6.41 -32.84
C THR A 116 -14.20 6.07 -31.86
N ILE A 117 -13.87 5.86 -30.59
CA ILE A 117 -14.86 5.78 -29.50
C ILE A 117 -14.84 7.10 -28.77
N ILE A 118 -16.01 7.72 -28.63
CA ILE A 118 -16.21 8.94 -27.85
C ILE A 118 -17.19 8.62 -26.72
N GLN A 119 -16.76 8.85 -25.48
CA GLN A 119 -17.60 8.69 -24.31
C GLN A 119 -17.93 10.05 -23.72
N ASN A 120 -19.24 10.32 -23.56
CA ASN A 120 -19.75 11.55 -22.97
C ASN A 120 -19.10 11.83 -21.61
N ALA A 121 -19.02 13.12 -21.24
CA ALA A 121 -18.59 13.54 -19.91
C ALA A 121 -19.46 12.89 -18.81
N GLY A 122 -18.82 12.58 -17.68
CA GLY A 122 -19.50 12.24 -16.44
C GLY A 122 -20.42 13.36 -15.96
N ASP A 123 -21.38 12.98 -15.12
CA ASP A 123 -22.32 13.95 -14.55
C ASP A 123 -21.53 15.04 -13.80
N PRO A 124 -21.88 16.33 -13.98
CA PRO A 124 -21.29 17.37 -13.15
C PRO A 124 -21.57 17.05 -11.68
N ALA A 125 -20.64 17.44 -10.80
CA ALA A 125 -20.90 17.34 -9.38
C ALA A 125 -22.24 18.05 -9.08
N PRO A 126 -23.17 17.41 -8.36
CA PRO A 126 -24.46 18.01 -8.05
C PRO A 126 -24.26 19.36 -7.36
N ASP A 127 -25.18 20.31 -7.58
CA ASP A 127 -25.14 21.66 -6.99
C ASP A 127 -25.10 21.68 -5.45
N PHE A 128 -25.25 20.50 -4.82
CA PHE A 128 -25.11 20.23 -3.40
C PHE A 128 -24.44 18.87 -3.17
N THR A 129 -23.63 18.77 -2.11
CA THR A 129 -23.06 17.50 -1.64
C THR A 129 -24.16 16.52 -1.27
N ARG A 130 -24.17 15.32 -1.87
CA ARG A 130 -25.12 14.27 -1.50
C ARG A 130 -24.57 13.45 -0.34
N HIS A 131 -25.48 13.00 0.50
CA HIS A 131 -25.20 12.11 1.61
C HIS A 131 -25.88 10.76 1.35
N PHE A 132 -25.06 9.73 1.13
CA PHE A 132 -25.50 8.36 1.04
C PHE A 132 -25.47 7.69 2.41
N TYR A 133 -26.43 6.82 2.67
CA TYR A 133 -26.63 6.11 3.93
C TYR A 133 -26.65 4.61 3.66
N VAL A 134 -25.72 3.90 4.29
CA VAL A 134 -25.44 2.50 4.01
C VAL A 134 -25.67 1.66 5.26
N LYS A 135 -26.38 0.55 5.10
CA LYS A 135 -26.54 -0.50 6.11
C LYS A 135 -26.25 -1.85 5.48
N ILE A 136 -25.89 -2.84 6.30
CA ILE A 136 -25.70 -4.24 5.83
C ILE A 136 -26.96 -4.78 5.16
N ASN A 137 -28.12 -4.47 5.72
CA ASN A 137 -29.42 -4.86 5.18
C ASN A 137 -30.03 -3.80 4.26
N GLY A 138 -29.24 -2.81 3.82
CA GLY A 138 -29.65 -1.86 2.78
C GLY A 138 -29.91 -2.58 1.46
N THR A 139 -30.69 -1.94 0.57
CA THR A 139 -31.08 -2.54 -0.72
C THR A 139 -30.70 -1.60 -1.86
N GLU A 140 -30.32 -2.17 -3.00
CA GLU A 140 -29.98 -1.38 -4.20
C GLU A 140 -31.21 -0.69 -4.80
N ALA A 141 -32.43 -1.15 -4.48
CA ALA A 141 -33.67 -0.51 -4.90
C ALA A 141 -33.95 0.82 -4.17
N ASN A 142 -33.32 1.03 -3.01
CA ASN A 142 -33.38 2.31 -2.31
C ASN A 142 -32.39 3.33 -2.91
N ASP A 143 -32.76 4.61 -2.86
CA ASP A 143 -31.92 5.73 -3.32
C ASP A 143 -30.64 5.90 -2.47
N GLY A 144 -30.66 5.49 -1.21
CA GLY A 144 -29.56 5.68 -0.28
C GLY A 144 -29.52 7.05 0.35
N LEU A 145 -30.53 7.93 0.19
CA LEU A 145 -30.45 9.34 0.61
C LEU A 145 -31.01 9.61 2.01
N SER A 146 -31.42 8.58 2.73
CA SER A 146 -31.74 8.65 4.18
C SER A 146 -31.52 7.30 4.86
N TRP A 147 -31.49 7.28 6.19
CA TRP A 147 -31.35 6.02 6.95
C TRP A 147 -32.53 5.06 6.79
N SER A 148 -33.73 5.58 6.48
CA SER A 148 -34.94 4.79 6.21
C SER A 148 -34.96 4.20 4.80
N LYS A 149 -34.20 4.82 3.87
CA LYS A 149 -33.98 4.38 2.49
C LYS A 149 -32.49 4.05 2.28
N SER A 150 -31.88 3.36 3.23
CA SER A 150 -30.46 3.00 3.13
C SER A 150 -30.21 2.01 2.00
N THR A 151 -29.06 2.13 1.34
CA THR A 151 -28.62 1.27 0.24
C THR A 151 -27.41 0.41 0.62
N THR A 152 -26.89 -0.40 -0.31
CA THR A 152 -25.67 -1.20 -0.12
C THR A 152 -24.42 -0.33 -0.31
N LEU A 153 -23.27 -0.75 0.23
CA LEU A 153 -22.03 0.02 0.06
C LEU A 153 -21.60 0.09 -1.40
N ASP A 154 -21.71 -1.01 -2.13
CA ASP A 154 -21.34 -1.08 -3.55
C ASP A 154 -22.21 -0.14 -4.40
N ALA A 155 -23.52 -0.10 -4.16
CA ALA A 155 -24.42 0.82 -4.85
C ALA A 155 -24.16 2.29 -4.50
N ALA A 156 -23.83 2.60 -3.24
CA ALA A 156 -23.45 3.95 -2.85
C ALA A 156 -22.15 4.39 -3.53
N LEU A 157 -21.13 3.51 -3.60
CA LEU A 157 -19.86 3.79 -4.27
C LEU A 157 -20.01 4.00 -5.78
N ASP A 158 -20.90 3.24 -6.42
CA ASP A 158 -21.16 3.39 -7.84
C ASP A 158 -21.83 4.73 -8.18
N ARG A 159 -22.81 5.14 -7.36
CA ARG A 159 -23.64 6.34 -7.56
C ARG A 159 -22.96 7.63 -7.10
N ALA A 160 -22.06 7.54 -6.12
CA ALA A 160 -21.36 8.69 -5.60
C ALA A 160 -20.46 9.32 -6.68
N VAL A 161 -20.28 10.63 -6.58
CA VAL A 161 -19.33 11.40 -7.38
C VAL A 161 -18.40 12.20 -6.44
N SER A 162 -17.26 12.65 -6.95
CA SER A 162 -16.32 13.49 -6.19
C SER A 162 -17.04 14.62 -5.41
N GLY A 163 -16.86 14.65 -4.09
CA GLY A 163 -17.49 15.59 -3.16
C GLY A 163 -18.63 15.01 -2.31
N ASP A 164 -19.17 13.84 -2.66
CA ASP A 164 -20.21 13.18 -1.88
C ASP A 164 -19.68 12.54 -0.58
N VAL A 165 -20.61 12.29 0.35
CA VAL A 165 -20.35 11.63 1.63
C VAL A 165 -21.15 10.35 1.75
N ILE A 166 -20.52 9.27 2.20
CA ILE A 166 -21.12 7.95 2.42
C ILE A 166 -21.03 7.62 3.92
N HIS A 167 -22.17 7.60 4.59
CA HIS A 167 -22.33 7.24 5.99
C HIS A 167 -22.63 5.75 6.12
N ILE A 168 -21.88 5.04 6.95
CA ILE A 168 -21.90 3.58 7.00
C ILE A 168 -22.25 3.11 8.41
N GLY A 169 -23.38 2.41 8.53
CA GLY A 169 -23.82 1.73 9.74
C GLY A 169 -22.86 0.62 10.17
N ALA A 170 -22.89 0.27 11.45
CA ALA A 170 -22.05 -0.77 12.01
C ALA A 170 -22.28 -2.14 11.36
N GLY A 171 -21.22 -2.94 11.39
CA GLY A 171 -21.16 -4.33 11.02
C GLY A 171 -20.13 -4.63 9.91
N THR A 172 -20.16 -5.86 9.40
CA THR A 172 -19.20 -6.39 8.42
C THR A 172 -19.76 -6.39 6.99
N TYR A 173 -19.15 -5.59 6.12
CA TYR A 173 -19.43 -5.51 4.69
C TYR A 173 -18.42 -6.34 3.91
N LYS A 174 -18.87 -6.99 2.85
CA LYS A 174 -18.04 -7.79 1.93
C LYS A 174 -18.17 -7.24 0.51
N PRO A 175 -17.09 -7.16 -0.27
CA PRO A 175 -17.17 -6.63 -1.61
C PRO A 175 -17.89 -7.61 -2.53
N THR A 176 -18.82 -7.11 -3.35
CA THR A 176 -19.51 -7.93 -4.36
C THR A 176 -19.09 -7.61 -5.79
N ILE A 177 -18.51 -6.42 -6.00
CA ILE A 177 -18.08 -5.91 -7.30
C ILE A 177 -16.60 -6.17 -7.52
N MET A 178 -16.24 -6.64 -8.72
CA MET A 178 -14.85 -6.80 -9.14
C MET A 178 -14.19 -5.45 -9.35
N LEU A 179 -12.90 -5.34 -8.98
CA LEU A 179 -12.07 -4.20 -9.35
C LEU A 179 -12.19 -3.95 -10.86
N THR A 180 -12.24 -2.68 -11.24
CA THR A 180 -12.21 -2.27 -12.65
C THR A 180 -11.05 -2.95 -13.40
N GLY A 181 -11.36 -3.72 -14.45
CA GLY A 181 -10.37 -4.50 -15.22
C GLY A 181 -9.99 -5.86 -14.60
N GLY A 182 -10.59 -6.23 -13.47
CA GLY A 182 -10.51 -7.54 -12.85
C GLY A 182 -11.28 -8.61 -13.63
N ASN A 183 -10.93 -9.87 -13.39
CA ASN A 183 -11.47 -11.02 -14.12
C ASN A 183 -11.58 -12.32 -13.29
N THR A 184 -11.37 -12.24 -11.97
CA THR A 184 -11.56 -13.37 -11.06
C THR A 184 -12.32 -12.94 -9.81
N GLU A 185 -12.99 -13.89 -9.15
CA GLU A 185 -13.71 -13.67 -7.88
C GLU A 185 -12.83 -13.04 -6.79
N LYS A 186 -11.52 -13.32 -6.82
CA LYS A 186 -10.56 -12.71 -5.89
C LYS A 186 -10.27 -11.24 -6.18
N ASP A 187 -10.64 -10.72 -7.35
CA ASP A 187 -10.53 -9.30 -7.69
C ASP A 187 -11.69 -8.47 -7.11
N LYS A 188 -12.68 -9.09 -6.45
CA LYS A 188 -13.71 -8.35 -5.72
C LYS A 188 -13.08 -7.43 -4.68
N THR A 189 -13.49 -6.17 -4.65
CA THR A 189 -12.90 -5.16 -3.77
C THR A 189 -13.86 -4.00 -3.53
N PHE A 190 -13.64 -3.23 -2.48
CA PHE A 190 -14.23 -1.90 -2.35
C PHE A 190 -13.36 -0.91 -3.14
N GLN A 191 -13.72 -0.66 -4.39
CA GLN A 191 -13.02 0.31 -5.22
C GLN A 191 -13.53 1.73 -4.93
N ILE A 192 -12.64 2.61 -4.48
CA ILE A 192 -12.94 4.04 -4.35
C ILE A 192 -12.38 4.76 -5.57
N SER A 193 -13.25 5.11 -6.52
CA SER A 193 -12.86 5.73 -7.80
C SER A 193 -13.11 7.24 -7.86
N GLU A 194 -13.69 7.81 -6.81
CA GLU A 194 -14.11 9.21 -6.69
C GLU A 194 -13.52 9.84 -5.43
N ASN A 195 -13.32 11.16 -5.42
CA ASN A 195 -12.86 11.89 -4.23
C ASN A 195 -14.01 12.08 -3.23
N VAL A 196 -14.44 10.98 -2.59
CA VAL A 196 -15.56 10.91 -1.65
C VAL A 196 -15.09 10.75 -0.21
N LYS A 197 -15.98 11.07 0.74
CA LYS A 197 -15.78 10.80 2.17
C LYS A 197 -16.58 9.58 2.60
N LEU A 198 -15.95 8.60 3.21
CA LEU A 198 -16.60 7.45 3.85
C LEU A 198 -16.47 7.59 5.37
N ILE A 199 -17.61 7.60 6.08
CA ILE A 199 -17.70 7.72 7.53
C ILE A 199 -18.33 6.46 8.12
N GLY A 200 -17.50 5.64 8.77
CA GLY A 200 -17.95 4.54 9.61
C GLY A 200 -18.27 5.01 11.03
N GLY A 201 -18.86 4.12 11.84
CA GLY A 201 -19.17 4.43 13.23
C GLY A 201 -20.64 4.72 13.53
N TYR A 202 -21.54 4.61 12.56
CA TYR A 202 -22.97 4.76 12.83
C TYR A 202 -23.55 3.49 13.44
N PRO A 203 -24.59 3.56 14.29
CA PRO A 203 -25.27 2.37 14.80
C PRO A 203 -25.78 1.46 13.66
N GLU A 204 -25.84 0.15 13.90
CA GLU A 204 -26.38 -0.81 12.91
C GLU A 204 -27.80 -0.43 12.45
N GLN A 205 -28.64 -0.04 13.41
CA GLN A 205 -30.01 0.44 13.18
C GLN A 205 -30.07 1.97 13.22
N ALA A 206 -29.11 2.65 12.60
CA ALA A 206 -29.08 4.12 12.56
C ALA A 206 -30.38 4.70 11.98
N THR A 207 -30.79 5.84 12.55
CA THR A 207 -31.94 6.65 12.13
C THR A 207 -31.47 8.09 11.93
N ASP A 208 -32.33 8.94 11.38
CA ASP A 208 -32.01 10.37 11.22
C ASP A 208 -31.62 10.99 12.57
N GLY A 209 -30.53 11.78 12.55
CA GLY A 209 -29.90 12.32 13.75
C GLY A 209 -28.86 11.41 14.44
N ALA A 210 -28.65 10.18 13.96
CA ALA A 210 -27.57 9.33 14.47
C ALA A 210 -26.20 10.01 14.26
N ALA A 211 -25.29 9.79 15.22
CA ALA A 211 -23.92 10.28 15.18
C ALA A 211 -22.92 9.13 15.06
N ALA A 212 -21.81 9.37 14.38
CA ALA A 212 -20.73 8.40 14.27
C ALA A 212 -19.92 8.31 15.57
N ASN A 213 -19.67 7.09 16.02
CA ASN A 213 -18.72 6.76 17.08
C ASN A 213 -18.03 5.42 16.74
N ALA A 214 -16.84 5.49 16.17
CA ALA A 214 -16.08 4.33 15.72
C ALA A 214 -15.53 3.48 16.89
N GLU A 215 -15.52 3.98 18.13
CA GLU A 215 -15.12 3.19 19.30
C GLU A 215 -16.17 2.14 19.63
N THR A 216 -17.45 2.51 19.57
CA THR A 216 -18.59 1.65 19.95
C THR A 216 -19.21 0.91 18.77
N ASN A 217 -19.36 1.59 17.62
CA ASN A 217 -20.04 1.06 16.44
C ASN A 217 -18.99 0.70 15.37
N LYS A 218 -18.66 -0.58 15.22
CA LYS A 218 -17.59 -0.98 14.29
C LYS A 218 -18.11 -1.11 12.87
N THR A 219 -17.62 -0.29 11.96
CA THR A 219 -17.77 -0.49 10.51
C THR A 219 -16.56 -1.25 9.98
N ILE A 220 -16.80 -2.48 9.52
CA ILE A 220 -15.75 -3.41 9.08
C ILE A 220 -15.92 -3.72 7.60
N LEU A 221 -14.89 -3.43 6.81
CA LEU A 221 -14.75 -3.88 5.43
C LEU A 221 -13.86 -5.12 5.45
N SER A 222 -14.44 -6.28 5.13
CA SER A 222 -13.75 -7.57 5.22
C SER A 222 -13.58 -8.21 3.84
N GLY A 223 -12.36 -8.67 3.56
CA GLY A 223 -12.03 -9.44 2.37
C GLY A 223 -12.47 -10.91 2.39
N GLN A 224 -13.10 -11.38 3.48
CA GLN A 224 -13.48 -12.78 3.66
C GLN A 224 -14.80 -13.13 2.95
N LEU A 225 -14.71 -13.80 1.81
CA LEU A 225 -15.84 -14.37 1.07
C LEU A 225 -16.11 -15.83 1.49
N SER A 226 -17.22 -16.41 1.01
CA SER A 226 -17.50 -17.85 1.17
C SER A 226 -16.53 -18.74 0.37
N THR A 227 -15.93 -18.18 -0.69
CA THR A 227 -15.02 -18.87 -1.61
C THR A 227 -13.54 -18.66 -1.28
N GLY A 228 -13.23 -17.92 -0.20
CA GLY A 228 -11.87 -17.57 0.21
C GLY A 228 -11.72 -16.08 0.47
N LYS A 229 -10.49 -15.58 0.50
CA LYS A 229 -10.18 -14.16 0.65
C LYS A 229 -9.96 -13.50 -0.71
N VAL A 230 -10.40 -12.26 -0.85
CA VAL A 230 -10.05 -11.39 -1.98
C VAL A 230 -8.57 -10.99 -1.94
N TYR A 231 -8.02 -10.58 -3.08
CA TYR A 231 -6.64 -10.09 -3.15
C TYR A 231 -6.47 -8.79 -2.36
N HIS A 232 -7.36 -7.83 -2.57
CA HIS A 232 -7.31 -6.51 -1.94
C HIS A 232 -8.67 -6.19 -1.36
N VAL A 233 -8.76 -5.94 -0.05
CA VAL A 233 -10.04 -5.54 0.56
C VAL A 233 -10.52 -4.22 -0.05
N MET A 234 -9.62 -3.26 -0.20
CA MET A 234 -9.91 -1.93 -0.74
C MET A 234 -8.82 -1.47 -1.71
N VAL A 235 -9.26 -0.83 -2.81
CA VAL A 235 -8.37 -0.20 -3.79
C VAL A 235 -8.86 1.22 -4.07
N ILE A 236 -8.04 2.21 -3.77
CA ILE A 236 -8.33 3.62 -4.04
C ILE A 236 -7.63 4.01 -5.35
N THR A 237 -8.45 4.46 -6.31
CA THR A 237 -8.06 4.82 -7.70
C THR A 237 -8.59 6.18 -8.13
N ALA A 238 -9.18 6.93 -7.19
CA ALA A 238 -9.64 8.30 -7.40
C ALA A 238 -8.49 9.17 -7.90
N LEU A 239 -8.70 9.85 -9.02
CA LEU A 239 -7.69 10.73 -9.61
C LEU A 239 -7.47 11.93 -8.69
N GLN A 240 -6.22 12.39 -8.62
CA GLN A 240 -5.90 13.63 -7.93
C GLN A 240 -6.57 14.80 -8.62
N GLU A 241 -7.43 15.50 -7.88
CA GLU A 241 -8.06 16.75 -8.29
C GLU A 241 -7.62 17.85 -7.31
N GLN A 242 -7.53 19.08 -7.80
CA GLN A 242 -7.20 20.22 -6.94
C GLN A 242 -8.25 20.34 -5.82
N ASP A 243 -7.80 20.54 -4.58
CA ASP A 243 -8.63 20.75 -3.39
C ASP A 243 -9.61 19.61 -3.03
N LYS A 244 -9.46 18.43 -3.64
CA LYS A 244 -10.23 17.23 -3.31
C LYS A 244 -9.33 16.08 -2.86
N GLN A 245 -9.90 15.15 -2.10
CA GLN A 245 -9.25 13.93 -1.66
C GLN A 245 -10.30 12.88 -1.28
N VAL A 246 -9.89 11.62 -1.22
CA VAL A 246 -10.67 10.58 -0.52
C VAL A 246 -10.47 10.74 0.98
N GLU A 247 -11.54 10.64 1.75
CA GLU A 247 -11.47 10.60 3.21
C GLU A 247 -12.08 9.30 3.74
N LEU A 248 -11.33 8.58 4.56
CA LEU A 248 -11.82 7.44 5.32
C LEU A 248 -11.81 7.80 6.81
N ASP A 249 -12.93 7.66 7.50
CA ASP A 249 -13.04 7.96 8.93
C ASP A 249 -13.76 6.82 9.66
N GLY A 250 -13.13 6.23 10.68
CA GLY A 250 -13.78 5.24 11.53
C GLY A 250 -13.98 3.85 10.89
N ILE A 251 -13.12 3.46 9.95
CA ILE A 251 -13.28 2.21 9.17
C ILE A 251 -12.21 1.18 9.55
N THR A 252 -12.62 -0.09 9.69
CA THR A 252 -11.70 -1.22 9.81
C THR A 252 -11.58 -1.97 8.49
N ILE A 253 -10.37 -2.15 7.96
CA ILE A 253 -10.07 -2.90 6.72
C ILE A 253 -9.30 -4.16 7.10
N ARG A 254 -9.86 -5.35 6.83
CA ARG A 254 -9.28 -6.62 7.28
C ARG A 254 -9.59 -7.83 6.41
N ASP A 255 -8.87 -8.91 6.67
CA ASP A 255 -9.08 -10.25 6.10
C ASP A 255 -8.88 -10.34 4.57
N GLY A 256 -8.06 -9.48 3.96
CA GLY A 256 -7.61 -9.65 2.57
C GLY A 256 -6.34 -10.52 2.47
N SER A 257 -6.07 -11.06 1.28
CA SER A 257 -4.98 -12.01 1.03
C SER A 257 -4.32 -11.80 -0.34
N ALA A 258 -3.23 -11.04 -0.39
CA ALA A 258 -2.44 -10.84 -1.60
C ALA A 258 -1.61 -12.11 -1.92
N HIS A 259 -2.22 -13.04 -2.63
CA HIS A 259 -1.66 -14.35 -2.97
C HIS A 259 -1.82 -14.63 -4.47
N SER A 260 -1.12 -13.85 -5.31
CA SER A 260 -1.18 -14.03 -6.76
C SER A 260 0.18 -14.15 -7.42
N THR A 261 0.24 -15.01 -8.43
CA THR A 261 1.33 -15.09 -9.43
C THR A 261 0.92 -14.49 -10.78
N SER A 262 -0.33 -14.03 -10.91
CA SER A 262 -0.85 -13.42 -12.15
C SER A 262 -0.43 -11.96 -12.30
N SER A 263 -0.60 -11.41 -13.51
CA SER A 263 -0.22 -10.03 -13.83
C SER A 263 -1.07 -9.01 -13.06
N ALA A 264 -0.52 -7.80 -12.93
CA ALA A 264 -1.25 -6.66 -12.39
C ALA A 264 -2.49 -6.32 -13.25
N ILE A 265 -3.50 -5.72 -12.60
CA ILE A 265 -4.61 -5.03 -13.27
C ILE A 265 -4.16 -3.58 -13.50
N THR A 266 -4.46 -2.99 -14.64
CA THR A 266 -4.17 -1.56 -14.88
C THR A 266 -5.44 -0.74 -14.72
N VAL A 267 -5.44 0.22 -13.80
CA VAL A 267 -6.54 1.16 -13.58
C VAL A 267 -5.98 2.57 -13.75
N ASN A 268 -6.59 3.38 -14.61
CA ASN A 268 -6.13 4.74 -14.90
C ASN A 268 -4.63 4.83 -15.30
N GLY A 269 -4.10 3.79 -15.94
CA GLY A 269 -2.69 3.71 -16.34
C GLY A 269 -1.72 3.35 -15.21
N ILE A 270 -2.22 3.03 -14.02
CA ILE A 270 -1.44 2.61 -12.86
C ILE A 270 -1.66 1.12 -12.61
N ALA A 271 -0.57 0.39 -12.39
CA ALA A 271 -0.62 -1.03 -12.09
C ALA A 271 -1.06 -1.27 -10.65
N VAL A 272 -2.19 -1.95 -10.48
CA VAL A 272 -2.68 -2.53 -9.23
C VAL A 272 -2.23 -3.99 -9.21
N ASN A 273 -1.13 -4.27 -8.50
CA ASN A 273 -0.53 -5.60 -8.48
C ASN A 273 -1.26 -6.51 -7.49
N ARG A 274 -1.87 -7.58 -8.01
CA ARG A 274 -2.56 -8.63 -7.22
C ARG A 274 -1.71 -9.27 -6.13
N ALA A 275 -0.40 -9.17 -6.27
CA ALA A 275 0.57 -9.73 -5.35
C ALA A 275 0.91 -8.81 -4.15
N TYR A 276 0.42 -7.56 -4.13
CA TYR A 276 0.77 -6.54 -3.13
C TYR A 276 -0.45 -6.08 -2.33
N ALA A 277 -0.31 -5.89 -1.01
CA ALA A 277 -1.33 -5.40 -0.08
C ALA A 277 -2.62 -6.22 -0.06
N GLY A 278 -2.72 -7.13 0.92
CA GLY A 278 -3.98 -7.79 1.25
C GLY A 278 -5.06 -6.77 1.66
N GLY A 279 -4.67 -5.75 2.44
CA GLY A 279 -5.59 -4.75 2.97
C GLY A 279 -5.97 -3.65 1.98
N LEU A 280 -5.05 -2.71 1.77
CA LEU A 280 -5.32 -1.44 1.08
C LEU A 280 -4.26 -1.12 0.03
N ILE A 281 -4.69 -0.86 -1.21
CA ILE A 281 -3.87 -0.21 -2.23
C ILE A 281 -4.33 1.24 -2.43
N VAL A 282 -3.39 2.18 -2.45
CA VAL A 282 -3.63 3.56 -2.90
C VAL A 282 -2.81 3.84 -4.16
N ALA A 283 -3.50 3.98 -5.28
CA ALA A 283 -2.91 4.05 -6.62
C ALA A 283 -3.15 5.42 -7.27
N GLY A 284 -2.16 6.31 -7.14
CA GLY A 284 -2.18 7.66 -7.73
C GLY A 284 -3.23 8.60 -7.15
N SER A 285 -3.60 8.41 -5.88
CA SER A 285 -4.68 9.17 -5.24
C SER A 285 -4.17 10.06 -4.10
N LYS A 286 -4.96 11.08 -3.75
CA LYS A 286 -4.79 11.86 -2.51
C LYS A 286 -5.81 11.35 -1.49
N VAL A 287 -5.33 10.91 -0.32
CA VAL A 287 -6.17 10.22 0.68
C VAL A 287 -5.84 10.68 2.09
N GLU A 288 -6.87 10.95 2.89
CA GLU A 288 -6.78 11.09 4.34
C GLU A 288 -7.52 9.94 5.03
N ILE A 289 -6.86 9.27 5.98
CA ILE A 289 -7.36 8.12 6.72
C ILE A 289 -7.32 8.46 8.22
N LYS A 290 -8.49 8.55 8.84
CA LYS A 290 -8.69 8.98 10.23
C LYS A 290 -9.35 7.88 11.05
N ASN A 291 -8.94 7.73 12.31
CA ASN A 291 -9.61 6.86 13.29
C ASN A 291 -9.86 5.43 12.79
N SER A 292 -8.96 4.93 11.93
CA SER A 292 -9.19 3.73 11.12
C SER A 292 -8.15 2.66 11.43
N VAL A 293 -8.51 1.41 11.16
CA VAL A 293 -7.68 0.24 11.47
C VAL A 293 -7.48 -0.60 10.23
N ILE A 294 -6.24 -0.87 9.85
CA ILE A 294 -5.90 -1.80 8.76
C ILE A 294 -5.18 -2.99 9.39
N SER A 295 -5.87 -4.12 9.50
CA SER A 295 -5.38 -5.23 10.33
C SER A 295 -5.74 -6.61 9.83
N ASN A 296 -4.97 -7.61 10.28
CA ASN A 296 -5.25 -9.02 10.01
C ASN A 296 -5.36 -9.34 8.50
N ASN A 297 -4.65 -8.58 7.68
CA ASN A 297 -4.47 -8.89 6.26
C ASN A 297 -3.24 -9.78 6.11
N GLU A 298 -3.22 -10.58 5.06
CA GLU A 298 -2.12 -11.48 4.77
C GLU A 298 -1.61 -11.33 3.35
N THR A 299 -0.41 -11.85 3.11
CA THR A 299 0.19 -11.94 1.78
C THR A 299 1.09 -13.15 1.70
N ALA A 300 1.18 -13.80 0.54
CA ALA A 300 2.28 -14.74 0.29
C ALA A 300 3.30 -14.22 -0.72
N THR A 301 3.12 -13.01 -1.23
CA THR A 301 4.06 -12.43 -2.17
C THR A 301 4.70 -11.19 -1.57
N HIS A 302 3.99 -10.06 -1.45
CA HIS A 302 4.48 -8.89 -0.71
C HIS A 302 3.34 -8.07 -0.12
N CYS A 303 3.69 -7.21 0.82
CA CYS A 303 2.86 -6.28 1.58
C CYS A 303 1.53 -6.84 2.06
N ALA A 304 1.34 -6.98 3.36
CA ALA A 304 0.08 -7.47 3.88
C ALA A 304 -0.92 -6.32 4.12
N GLY A 305 -0.47 -5.23 4.75
CA GLY A 305 -1.31 -4.08 5.10
C GLY A 305 -1.58 -3.13 3.94
N VAL A 306 -0.68 -2.16 3.74
CA VAL A 306 -0.92 -0.99 2.88
C VAL A 306 0.17 -0.82 1.82
N PHE A 307 -0.21 -0.72 0.55
CA PHE A 307 0.70 -0.41 -0.56
C PHE A 307 0.37 0.94 -1.19
N LEU A 308 1.35 1.84 -1.20
CA LEU A 308 1.25 3.18 -1.79
C LEU A 308 2.04 3.22 -3.09
N THR A 309 1.39 3.51 -4.21
CA THR A 309 2.03 3.56 -5.52
C THR A 309 1.46 4.65 -6.40
N GLY A 310 2.09 4.91 -7.54
CA GLY A 310 1.53 5.79 -8.56
C GLY A 310 1.57 7.28 -8.22
N ASN A 311 2.49 7.74 -7.37
CA ASN A 311 2.56 9.12 -6.85
C ASN A 311 1.46 9.48 -5.85
N SER A 312 1.00 8.52 -5.06
CA SER A 312 -0.04 8.78 -4.06
C SER A 312 0.43 9.77 -2.98
N TYR A 313 -0.51 10.49 -2.41
CA TYR A 313 -0.32 11.37 -1.26
C TYR A 313 -1.27 10.92 -0.15
N VAL A 314 -0.74 10.28 0.89
CA VAL A 314 -1.55 9.61 1.91
C VAL A 314 -1.22 10.14 3.30
N THR A 315 -2.25 10.54 4.03
CA THR A 315 -2.16 10.98 5.43
C THR A 315 -2.93 10.03 6.33
N PHE A 316 -2.26 9.46 7.34
CA PHE A 316 -2.89 8.74 8.44
C PHE A 316 -2.94 9.64 9.68
N ARG A 317 -4.10 9.67 10.36
CA ARG A 317 -4.28 10.33 11.67
C ARG A 317 -5.03 9.40 12.60
N ASN A 318 -4.53 9.17 13.81
CA ASN A 318 -5.21 8.31 14.78
C ASN A 318 -5.53 6.91 14.20
N ALA A 319 -4.63 6.40 13.37
CA ALA A 319 -4.81 5.14 12.67
C ALA A 319 -3.86 4.06 13.18
N SER A 320 -4.32 2.80 13.13
CA SER A 320 -3.56 1.61 13.50
C SER A 320 -3.38 0.69 12.30
N ILE A 321 -2.12 0.40 11.94
CA ILE A 321 -1.76 -0.60 10.93
C ILE A 321 -1.14 -1.78 11.66
N SER A 322 -1.92 -2.83 11.90
CA SER A 322 -1.53 -3.84 12.88
C SER A 322 -1.81 -5.29 12.51
N ASN A 323 -0.98 -6.19 12.99
CA ASN A 323 -1.16 -7.64 12.85
C ASN A 323 -1.32 -8.12 11.40
N ASN A 324 -0.69 -7.43 10.43
CA ASN A 324 -0.65 -7.87 9.05
C ASN A 324 0.51 -8.86 8.84
N SER A 325 0.30 -9.94 8.09
CA SER A 325 1.17 -11.13 8.10
C SER A 325 1.63 -11.61 6.72
N GLY A 326 2.91 -11.97 6.62
CA GLY A 326 3.50 -12.68 5.48
C GLY A 326 3.49 -14.19 5.67
N LEU A 327 3.09 -14.90 4.63
CA LEU A 327 2.99 -16.36 4.60
C LEU A 327 4.17 -17.02 3.87
N ALA A 328 5.14 -16.25 3.37
CA ALA A 328 6.31 -16.77 2.64
C ALA A 328 7.61 -16.01 2.94
N LEU A 329 8.74 -16.66 2.69
CA LEU A 329 10.12 -16.21 2.99
C LEU A 329 10.54 -14.88 2.34
N THR A 330 9.89 -14.51 1.23
CA THR A 330 10.26 -13.34 0.40
C THR A 330 9.25 -12.20 0.50
N THR A 331 8.32 -12.28 1.45
CA THR A 331 7.32 -11.25 1.69
C THR A 331 7.96 -9.99 2.27
N ASN A 332 7.69 -8.81 1.70
CA ASN A 332 8.29 -7.55 2.15
C ASN A 332 7.21 -6.53 2.52
N GLY A 333 7.50 -5.59 3.41
CA GLY A 333 6.62 -4.44 3.70
C GLY A 333 5.35 -4.83 4.46
N GLY A 334 5.49 -5.45 5.64
CA GLY A 334 4.36 -6.05 6.35
C GLY A 334 3.22 -5.09 6.66
N GLY A 335 3.49 -4.01 7.38
CA GLY A 335 2.52 -2.95 7.66
C GLY A 335 2.26 -2.07 6.45
N ILE A 336 3.27 -1.31 6.04
CA ILE A 336 3.18 -0.32 4.94
C ILE A 336 4.35 -0.52 3.99
N TRP A 337 4.08 -0.54 2.69
CA TRP A 337 5.07 -0.33 1.65
C TRP A 337 4.78 0.97 0.88
N ASN A 338 5.67 1.96 1.02
CA ASN A 338 5.69 3.18 0.22
C ASN A 338 6.60 3.07 -1.02
N ASP A 339 5.99 2.92 -2.19
CA ASP A 339 6.64 2.82 -3.50
C ASP A 339 6.49 4.13 -4.31
N GLY A 340 7.43 5.06 -4.11
CA GLY A 340 7.48 6.32 -4.86
C GLY A 340 6.30 7.24 -4.60
N SER A 341 5.80 7.25 -3.36
CA SER A 341 4.67 8.05 -2.91
C SER A 341 5.04 8.90 -1.68
N THR A 342 4.13 9.76 -1.26
CA THR A 342 4.28 10.60 -0.06
C THR A 342 3.36 10.09 1.05
N LEU A 343 3.95 9.74 2.19
CA LEU A 343 3.27 9.27 3.39
C LEU A 343 3.44 10.28 4.52
N TYR A 344 2.33 10.70 5.11
CA TYR A 344 2.25 11.39 6.39
C TYR A 344 1.56 10.49 7.41
N MET A 345 2.11 10.41 8.62
CA MET A 345 1.46 9.76 9.74
C MET A 345 1.53 10.68 10.95
N PHE A 346 0.37 10.90 11.57
CA PHE A 346 0.22 11.70 12.78
C PHE A 346 -0.49 10.85 13.84
N ASP A 347 0.06 10.83 15.05
CA ASP A 347 -0.59 10.26 16.22
C ASP A 347 -1.13 8.85 15.92
N SER A 348 -0.24 7.99 15.43
CA SER A 348 -0.61 6.72 14.78
C SER A 348 0.31 5.59 15.23
N GLU A 349 -0.05 4.35 14.89
CA GLU A 349 0.78 3.19 15.22
C GLU A 349 0.91 2.19 14.06
N VAL A 350 2.09 1.57 13.95
CA VAL A 350 2.38 0.44 13.06
C VAL A 350 2.92 -0.69 13.92
N THR A 351 2.08 -1.69 14.23
CA THR A 351 2.37 -2.62 15.32
C THR A 351 2.09 -4.08 15.01
N GLY A 352 2.94 -4.98 15.51
CA GLY A 352 2.68 -6.42 15.44
C GLY A 352 2.65 -6.99 14.01
N ASN A 353 3.16 -6.27 13.00
CA ASN A 353 3.19 -6.77 11.63
C ASN A 353 4.35 -7.75 11.48
N ARG A 354 4.11 -8.88 10.81
CA ARG A 354 5.02 -10.03 10.78
C ARG A 354 5.28 -10.44 9.35
N ILE A 355 6.52 -10.46 8.89
CA ILE A 355 6.84 -10.71 7.48
C ILE A 355 8.04 -11.67 7.34
N GLY A 356 8.07 -12.45 6.27
CA GLY A 356 9.16 -13.41 6.05
C GLY A 356 10.44 -12.78 5.48
N GLY A 357 10.31 -11.69 4.72
CA GLY A 357 11.38 -10.89 4.12
C GLY A 357 11.70 -9.65 4.95
N VAL A 358 11.76 -8.46 4.34
CA VAL A 358 12.25 -7.22 4.99
C VAL A 358 11.14 -6.19 5.23
N GLY A 359 11.39 -5.23 6.14
CA GLY A 359 10.47 -4.12 6.40
C GLY A 359 9.17 -4.59 7.06
N GLY A 360 9.24 -5.06 8.30
CA GLY A 360 8.08 -5.61 9.01
C GLY A 360 7.01 -4.55 9.25
N GLY A 361 7.39 -3.40 9.79
CA GLY A 361 6.53 -2.23 9.96
C GLY A 361 6.38 -1.43 8.68
N ILE A 362 7.40 -0.63 8.33
CA ILE A 362 7.40 0.25 7.17
C ILE A 362 8.56 -0.10 6.23
N TYR A 363 8.25 -0.31 4.96
CA TYR A 363 9.21 -0.48 3.87
C TYR A 363 9.06 0.67 2.88
N ALA A 364 10.12 1.41 2.59
CA ALA A 364 10.09 2.43 1.54
C ALA A 364 11.15 2.09 0.49
N LEU A 365 10.69 1.84 -0.74
CA LEU A 365 11.54 1.49 -1.87
C LEU A 365 10.90 2.03 -3.13
N ASN A 366 11.65 2.85 -3.88
CA ASN A 366 11.48 3.05 -5.31
C ASN A 366 12.82 3.54 -5.91
N THR A 367 13.16 3.08 -7.11
CA THR A 367 14.43 3.41 -7.78
C THR A 367 14.31 4.59 -8.75
N GLY A 368 13.10 4.89 -9.24
CA GLY A 368 12.83 6.00 -10.16
C GLY A 368 12.54 7.32 -9.44
N ARG A 369 11.75 7.27 -8.37
CA ARG A 369 11.22 8.42 -7.62
C ARG A 369 11.52 8.28 -6.12
N THR A 370 11.62 9.39 -5.42
CA THR A 370 11.72 9.42 -3.96
C THR A 370 10.42 8.97 -3.30
N SER A 371 10.52 8.04 -2.34
CA SER A 371 9.46 7.77 -1.37
C SER A 371 9.65 8.70 -0.17
N TYR A 372 8.73 9.63 0.06
CA TYR A 372 8.76 10.55 1.21
C TYR A 372 7.93 9.99 2.37
N ASN A 373 8.49 9.98 3.58
CA ASN A 373 7.85 9.45 4.77
C ASN A 373 8.02 10.43 5.94
N TYR A 374 6.94 11.04 6.39
CA TYR A 374 6.91 12.01 7.48
C TYR A 374 6.08 11.45 8.63
N LEU A 375 6.74 11.12 9.74
CA LEU A 375 6.14 10.42 10.87
C LEU A 375 6.22 11.32 12.11
N PHE A 376 5.05 11.71 12.64
CA PHE A 376 4.92 12.58 13.81
C PHE A 376 4.11 11.88 14.88
N ASN A 377 4.69 11.75 16.07
CA ASN A 377 4.04 11.11 17.21
C ASN A 377 3.65 9.63 16.94
N VAL A 378 4.47 8.91 16.16
CA VAL A 378 4.15 7.56 15.70
C VAL A 378 4.81 6.50 16.57
N THR A 379 4.08 5.44 16.87
CA THR A 379 4.63 4.23 17.50
C THR A 379 4.85 3.14 16.46
N ILE A 380 6.10 2.68 16.30
CA ILE A 380 6.44 1.54 15.43
C ILE A 380 6.96 0.43 16.34
N ALA A 381 6.12 -0.56 16.65
CA ALA A 381 6.45 -1.50 17.70
C ALA A 381 6.11 -2.95 17.43
N ASN A 382 6.94 -3.85 17.95
CA ASN A 382 6.72 -5.30 17.91
C ASN A 382 6.51 -5.85 16.49
N ASN A 383 7.08 -5.20 15.47
CA ASN A 383 7.06 -5.72 14.11
C ASN A 383 8.22 -6.71 13.93
N GLU A 384 7.98 -7.78 13.19
CA GLU A 384 8.93 -8.88 13.02
C GLU A 384 9.24 -9.12 11.53
N VAL A 385 10.52 -9.32 11.24
CA VAL A 385 11.00 -9.82 9.93
C VAL A 385 11.64 -11.20 10.08
N GLY A 386 11.83 -11.93 8.98
CA GLY A 386 12.48 -13.24 9.00
C GLY A 386 11.66 -14.34 9.68
N THR A 387 10.35 -14.15 9.88
CA THR A 387 9.47 -15.05 10.67
C THR A 387 9.39 -16.48 10.16
N MET A 388 9.87 -16.71 8.93
CA MET A 388 9.94 -18.01 8.28
C MET A 388 11.36 -18.60 8.31
N GLY A 389 12.21 -18.18 9.25
CA GLY A 389 13.52 -18.80 9.51
C GLY A 389 14.67 -18.29 8.64
N THR A 390 14.58 -17.06 8.13
CA THR A 390 15.67 -16.46 7.36
C THR A 390 16.15 -15.18 7.98
N THR A 391 17.47 -14.95 7.95
CA THR A 391 18.08 -13.69 8.35
C THR A 391 17.58 -12.55 7.44
N ARG A 392 16.86 -11.60 8.05
CA ARG A 392 16.28 -10.41 7.40
C ARG A 392 16.40 -9.18 8.29
N THR A 393 16.23 -8.01 7.71
CA THR A 393 16.51 -6.72 8.33
C THR A 393 15.30 -5.78 8.27
N GLY A 394 15.32 -4.73 9.11
CA GLY A 394 14.29 -3.71 9.18
C GLY A 394 12.97 -4.23 9.76
N GLY A 395 13.00 -4.84 10.95
CA GLY A 395 11.80 -5.19 11.71
C GLY A 395 10.81 -4.02 11.79
N GLY A 396 11.26 -2.86 12.28
CA GLY A 396 10.49 -1.63 12.35
C GLY A 396 10.44 -0.91 11.01
N ILE A 397 11.55 -0.30 10.60
CA ILE A 397 11.67 0.47 9.35
C ILE A 397 12.78 -0.11 8.48
N TYR A 398 12.49 -0.29 7.19
CA TYR A 398 13.51 -0.48 6.16
C TYR A 398 13.46 0.66 5.15
N ALA A 399 14.38 1.61 5.29
CA ALA A 399 14.59 2.72 4.38
C ALA A 399 15.50 2.26 3.23
N ARG A 400 14.97 2.24 2.01
CA ARG A 400 15.67 1.72 0.85
C ARG A 400 15.72 2.69 -0.33
N GLU A 401 16.80 2.61 -1.10
CA GLU A 401 17.04 3.38 -2.32
C GLU A 401 16.82 4.90 -2.08
N LYS A 402 16.08 5.59 -2.94
CA LYS A 402 15.80 7.03 -2.85
C LYS A 402 14.82 7.44 -1.73
N SER A 403 14.59 6.60 -0.73
CA SER A 403 13.64 6.92 0.35
C SER A 403 14.16 8.01 1.28
N LYS A 404 13.24 8.84 1.78
CA LYS A 404 13.51 9.87 2.78
C LYS A 404 12.54 9.72 3.94
N PHE A 405 13.07 9.68 5.16
CA PHE A 405 12.32 9.62 6.39
C PHE A 405 12.63 10.83 7.26
N VAL A 406 11.59 11.48 7.75
CA VAL A 406 11.66 12.46 8.85
C VAL A 406 10.77 11.94 9.96
N ILE A 407 11.37 11.57 11.08
CA ILE A 407 10.70 10.88 12.19
C ILE A 407 10.82 11.74 13.43
N VAL A 408 9.71 12.28 13.89
CA VAL A 408 9.64 13.26 14.97
C VAL A 408 8.78 12.73 16.11
N ASN A 409 9.25 12.90 17.35
CA ASN A 409 8.48 12.55 18.55
C ASN A 409 7.95 11.10 18.53
N SER A 410 8.73 10.16 17.99
CA SER A 410 8.23 8.82 17.69
C SER A 410 8.96 7.76 18.49
N THR A 411 8.23 6.72 18.90
CA THR A 411 8.77 5.57 19.65
C THR A 411 8.90 4.36 18.73
N ILE A 412 10.11 3.83 18.61
CA ILE A 412 10.44 2.62 17.84
C ILE A 412 10.90 1.54 18.82
N TYR A 413 10.04 0.57 19.10
CA TYR A 413 10.19 -0.30 20.27
C TYR A 413 9.92 -1.77 19.99
N GLY A 414 10.77 -2.67 20.48
CA GLY A 414 10.44 -4.11 20.47
C GLY A 414 10.42 -4.76 19.08
N ASN A 415 10.85 -4.07 18.02
CA ASN A 415 10.88 -4.66 16.68
C ASN A 415 12.00 -5.70 16.60
N LYS A 416 11.78 -6.77 15.82
CA LYS A 416 12.64 -7.96 15.83
C LYS A 416 13.04 -8.41 14.44
N ASN A 417 14.32 -8.69 14.28
CA ASN A 417 14.84 -9.48 13.17
C ASN A 417 14.98 -10.94 13.64
N ASN A 418 14.15 -11.85 13.12
CA ASN A 418 14.33 -13.27 13.41
C ASN A 418 15.57 -13.77 12.64
N GLY A 419 16.66 -13.97 13.37
CA GLY A 419 17.98 -14.26 12.83
C GLY A 419 19.02 -13.29 13.36
N ASN A 420 20.15 -13.18 12.66
CA ASN A 420 21.34 -12.48 13.14
C ASN A 420 21.66 -11.19 12.36
N ALA A 421 20.66 -10.63 11.66
CA ALA A 421 20.79 -9.37 10.92
C ALA A 421 20.55 -8.16 11.81
N TYR A 422 21.26 -7.08 11.49
CA TYR A 422 21.24 -5.81 12.21
C TYR A 422 20.05 -4.91 11.86
N GLY A 423 19.88 -3.84 12.64
CA GLY A 423 18.96 -2.74 12.38
C GLY A 423 17.50 -3.13 12.53
N ALA A 424 17.16 -3.75 13.66
CA ALA A 424 15.80 -4.21 13.90
C ALA A 424 14.82 -3.05 14.10
N GLY A 425 15.27 -1.94 14.68
CA GLY A 425 14.49 -0.70 14.74
C GLY A 425 14.45 -0.03 13.37
N ILE A 426 15.62 0.37 12.85
CA ILE A 426 15.75 1.05 11.56
C ILE A 426 16.91 0.46 10.77
N SER A 427 16.71 0.20 9.48
CA SER A 427 17.78 -0.16 8.55
C SER A 427 17.79 0.74 7.33
N LEU A 428 18.99 1.16 6.92
CA LEU A 428 19.22 2.03 5.77
C LEU A 428 20.02 1.30 4.69
N TYR A 429 19.54 1.33 3.45
CA TYR A 429 20.18 0.63 2.32
C TYR A 429 19.92 1.34 0.98
N GLY A 430 20.96 1.70 0.22
CA GLY A 430 20.78 2.20 -1.15
C GLY A 430 20.67 3.72 -1.33
N VAL A 431 21.40 4.54 -0.57
CA VAL A 431 21.40 6.02 -0.75
C VAL A 431 20.09 6.67 -0.30
N CYS A 432 19.64 6.28 0.90
CA CYS A 432 18.46 6.85 1.57
C CYS A 432 18.85 7.88 2.64
N THR A 433 17.86 8.59 3.18
CA THR A 433 18.04 9.53 4.29
C THR A 433 17.05 9.26 5.41
N VAL A 434 17.53 9.26 6.65
CA VAL A 434 16.71 9.20 7.86
C VAL A 434 17.13 10.33 8.81
N ASP A 435 16.20 11.25 9.08
CA ASP A 435 16.31 12.26 10.12
C ASP A 435 15.44 11.84 11.32
N LEU A 436 16.10 11.49 12.41
CA LEU A 436 15.45 11.10 13.67
C LEU A 436 15.51 12.27 14.65
N VAL A 437 14.35 12.80 15.03
CA VAL A 437 14.22 14.00 15.86
C VAL A 437 13.34 13.71 17.06
N ASN A 438 13.77 14.11 18.26
CA ASN A 438 12.98 13.95 19.48
C ASN A 438 12.43 12.52 19.65
N SER A 439 13.14 11.47 19.25
CA SER A 439 12.56 10.13 19.12
C SER A 439 13.33 9.10 19.93
N THR A 440 12.69 7.98 20.25
CA THR A 440 13.27 6.92 21.10
C THR A 440 13.30 5.60 20.35
N VAL A 441 14.47 4.98 20.24
CA VAL A 441 14.69 3.65 19.63
C VAL A 441 15.26 2.71 20.69
N SER A 442 14.44 1.79 21.20
CA SER A 442 14.80 0.94 22.34
C SER A 442 14.19 -0.45 22.24
N ASN A 443 14.79 -1.43 22.92
CA ASN A 443 14.33 -2.81 23.01
C ASN A 443 14.13 -3.50 21.64
N ASN A 444 14.75 -3.00 20.56
CA ASN A 444 14.69 -3.67 19.26
C ASN A 444 15.74 -4.78 19.22
N SER A 445 15.36 -5.97 18.74
CA SER A 445 16.19 -7.18 18.72
C SER A 445 16.76 -7.42 17.32
N GLY A 446 18.06 -7.13 17.15
CA GLY A 446 18.78 -7.26 15.89
C GLY A 446 20.25 -7.58 16.10
N GLY A 447 20.82 -8.44 15.27
CA GLY A 447 22.22 -8.86 15.41
C GLY A 447 22.49 -9.72 16.64
N GLU A 448 21.49 -10.43 17.16
CA GLU A 448 21.68 -11.36 18.27
C GLU A 448 22.73 -12.42 17.89
N GLY A 449 23.77 -12.53 18.71
CA GLY A 449 24.91 -13.42 18.48
C GLY A 449 25.86 -13.03 17.34
N ASN A 450 25.68 -11.86 16.71
CA ASN A 450 26.52 -11.42 15.60
C ASN A 450 27.34 -10.15 15.93
N THR A 451 28.65 -10.30 16.03
CA THR A 451 29.60 -9.24 16.43
C THR A 451 30.33 -8.59 15.25
N ALA A 452 29.96 -8.88 14.00
CA ALA A 452 30.57 -8.25 12.83
C ALA A 452 30.45 -6.72 12.89
N VAL A 453 31.37 -6.01 12.22
CA VAL A 453 31.42 -4.54 12.23
C VAL A 453 31.50 -3.97 10.80
N PRO A 454 30.98 -2.75 10.56
CA PRO A 454 30.22 -1.92 11.49
C PRO A 454 28.77 -2.44 11.61
N ALA A 455 28.25 -2.59 12.82
CA ALA A 455 26.94 -3.19 13.07
C ALA A 455 26.12 -2.41 14.09
N GLY A 456 24.80 -2.47 13.97
CA GLY A 456 23.89 -1.70 14.80
C GLY A 456 22.64 -2.49 15.14
N SER A 457 22.48 -2.90 16.39
CA SER A 457 21.35 -3.71 16.84
C SER A 457 20.02 -2.95 16.67
N GLY A 458 19.99 -1.70 17.14
CA GLY A 458 18.86 -0.79 17.00
C GLY A 458 18.76 -0.19 15.60
N ILE A 459 19.83 0.48 15.15
CA ILE A 459 19.88 1.14 13.85
C ILE A 459 21.09 0.68 13.04
N TYR A 460 20.87 0.16 11.83
CA TYR A 460 21.94 -0.21 10.91
C TYR A 460 21.97 0.71 9.69
N ASN A 461 22.95 1.60 9.64
CA ASN A 461 23.31 2.31 8.42
C ASN A 461 24.33 1.49 7.64
N ASN A 462 23.90 0.85 6.54
CA ASN A 462 24.78 -0.01 5.76
C ASN A 462 25.91 0.82 5.10
N PRO A 463 27.19 0.58 5.46
CA PRO A 463 28.33 1.36 4.96
C PRO A 463 28.64 1.14 3.47
N ALA A 464 28.06 0.11 2.84
CA ALA A 464 28.21 -0.13 1.40
C ALA A 464 27.47 0.91 0.54
N HIS A 465 26.68 1.77 1.16
CA HIS A 465 25.89 2.78 0.47
C HIS A 465 26.08 4.15 1.13
N ALA A 466 25.94 5.21 0.34
CA ALA A 466 26.01 6.59 0.82
C ALA A 466 24.69 7.02 1.50
N ASN A 467 24.22 6.26 2.49
CA ASN A 467 23.03 6.68 3.24
C ASN A 467 23.38 7.74 4.28
N ILE A 468 22.40 8.59 4.59
CA ILE A 468 22.52 9.67 5.57
C ILE A 468 21.64 9.33 6.77
N LEU A 469 22.24 9.26 7.95
CA LEU A 469 21.55 9.09 9.21
C LEU A 469 21.89 10.26 10.13
N ASN A 470 20.88 11.06 10.47
CA ASN A 470 21.01 12.16 11.41
C ASN A 470 20.13 11.92 12.63
N ILE A 471 20.70 12.09 13.82
CA ILE A 471 20.05 11.85 15.10
C ILE A 471 20.11 13.14 15.91
N TYR A 472 18.95 13.73 16.14
CA TYR A 472 18.80 15.01 16.83
C TYR A 472 17.87 14.87 18.03
N ASN A 473 18.30 15.35 19.19
CA ASN A 473 17.48 15.35 20.40
C ASN A 473 16.82 13.99 20.73
N SER A 474 17.48 12.88 20.39
CA SER A 474 16.88 11.54 20.35
C SER A 474 17.66 10.55 21.21
N ILE A 475 17.04 9.40 21.53
CA ILE A 475 17.62 8.35 22.36
C ILE A 475 17.64 7.04 21.57
N VAL A 476 18.82 6.46 21.37
CA VAL A 476 19.00 5.11 20.82
C VAL A 476 19.74 4.29 21.88
N SER A 477 19.01 3.55 22.70
CA SER A 477 19.61 2.83 23.83
C SER A 477 18.76 1.65 24.28
N GLY A 478 19.41 0.58 24.76
CA GLY A 478 18.75 -0.61 25.28
C GLY A 478 18.23 -1.51 24.16
N ASN A 479 18.84 -1.48 22.97
CA ASN A 479 18.51 -2.42 21.91
C ASN A 479 19.26 -3.75 22.15
N ILE A 480 18.64 -4.85 21.76
CA ILE A 480 19.11 -6.21 22.05
C ILE A 480 19.91 -6.72 20.84
N GLY A 481 21.17 -7.06 21.07
CA GLY A 481 22.07 -7.64 20.06
C GLY A 481 23.49 -7.74 20.57
N ALA A 482 24.38 -8.35 19.78
CA ALA A 482 25.81 -8.45 20.13
C ALA A 482 26.66 -7.29 19.59
N ALA A 483 26.04 -6.35 18.87
CA ALA A 483 26.68 -5.19 18.25
C ALA A 483 26.32 -3.88 18.98
N THR A 484 26.91 -2.77 18.53
CA THR A 484 26.60 -1.42 19.02
C THR A 484 25.14 -1.03 18.76
N GLU A 485 24.66 0.04 19.40
CA GLU A 485 23.30 0.55 19.23
C GLU A 485 23.02 1.06 17.80
N VAL A 486 24.02 1.77 17.24
CA VAL A 486 24.01 2.30 15.88
C VAL A 486 25.25 1.82 15.13
N GLY A 487 25.04 1.24 13.95
CA GLY A 487 26.09 0.79 13.05
C GLY A 487 26.20 1.69 11.83
N GLY A 488 27.42 1.86 11.32
CA GLY A 488 27.72 2.73 10.19
C GLY A 488 27.94 4.19 10.58
N THR A 489 27.99 5.08 9.59
CA THR A 489 28.19 6.52 9.81
C THR A 489 26.90 7.22 10.21
N TYR A 490 26.97 8.15 11.16
CA TYR A 490 25.84 8.96 11.59
C TYR A 490 26.30 10.28 12.20
N ILE A 491 25.39 11.24 12.29
CA ILE A 491 25.55 12.44 13.12
C ILE A 491 24.63 12.30 14.33
N SER A 492 25.11 12.68 15.50
CA SER A 492 24.35 12.69 16.76
C SER A 492 24.54 14.03 17.45
N LYS A 493 23.44 14.77 17.69
CA LYS A 493 23.46 16.07 18.39
C LYS A 493 22.38 16.11 19.47
N SER A 494 22.74 16.57 20.66
CA SER A 494 21.89 16.56 21.85
C SER A 494 21.21 15.21 22.02
N SER A 495 21.91 14.09 21.85
CA SER A 495 21.31 12.77 21.73
C SER A 495 22.05 11.73 22.56
N ILE A 496 21.40 10.60 22.81
CA ILE A 496 21.97 9.46 23.52
C ILE A 496 22.16 8.29 22.56
N ILE A 497 23.37 7.71 22.56
CA ILE A 497 23.69 6.47 21.84
C ILE A 497 24.27 5.46 22.85
N GLY A 498 23.49 4.44 23.19
CA GLY A 498 23.78 3.54 24.31
C GLY A 498 23.86 4.34 25.60
N THR A 499 24.99 4.27 26.28
CA THR A 499 25.21 5.04 27.50
C THR A 499 25.77 6.45 27.24
N ASN A 500 26.24 6.72 26.01
CA ASN A 500 26.94 7.95 25.69
C ASN A 500 25.97 9.12 25.44
N VAL A 501 26.29 10.29 26.00
CA VAL A 501 25.51 11.51 25.87
C VAL A 501 26.27 12.52 24.99
N PHE A 502 25.64 12.99 23.92
CA PHE A 502 26.21 13.98 23.01
C PHE A 502 25.57 15.34 23.23
N ASN A 503 26.37 16.40 23.24
CA ASN A 503 25.91 17.78 23.39
C ASN A 503 25.36 18.36 22.07
N TYR A 504 24.97 19.64 22.07
CA TYR A 504 24.37 20.32 20.90
C TYR A 504 25.30 20.37 19.67
N ASP A 505 26.60 20.44 19.88
CA ASP A 505 27.60 20.44 18.81
C ASP A 505 27.91 19.03 18.29
N GLY A 506 27.39 18.00 18.95
CA GLY A 506 27.62 16.60 18.63
C GLY A 506 28.91 16.04 19.21
N ILE A 507 29.43 16.67 20.26
CA ILE A 507 30.61 16.22 21.01
C ILE A 507 30.13 15.36 22.19
N LEU A 508 30.85 14.26 22.44
CA LEU A 508 30.63 13.39 23.59
C LEU A 508 30.87 14.16 24.90
N ASP A 509 29.88 14.21 25.77
CA ASP A 509 30.02 14.71 27.14
C ASP A 509 30.42 13.56 28.07
N ALA A 510 31.74 13.39 28.27
CA ALA A 510 32.29 12.31 29.09
C ALA A 510 31.90 12.40 30.58
N GLY A 511 31.34 13.53 31.04
CA GLY A 511 30.84 13.69 32.41
C GLY A 511 29.41 13.19 32.61
N GLN A 512 28.71 12.81 31.53
CA GLN A 512 27.32 12.37 31.55
C GLN A 512 27.19 10.94 31.03
N SER A 513 26.20 10.22 31.55
CA SER A 513 25.85 8.88 31.09
C SER A 513 24.34 8.67 31.17
N PHE A 514 23.83 7.78 30.34
CA PHE A 514 22.45 7.31 30.40
C PHE A 514 22.41 5.81 30.70
N ASP A 515 21.64 5.43 31.71
CA ASP A 515 21.33 4.03 31.99
C ASP A 515 19.91 3.73 31.51
N PHE A 516 19.78 2.90 30.47
CA PHE A 516 18.47 2.54 29.93
C PHE A 516 17.65 1.65 30.86
N ALA A 517 18.29 0.89 31.76
CA ALA A 517 17.59 0.00 32.67
C ALA A 517 16.80 0.76 33.73
N THR A 518 17.25 1.97 34.09
CA THR A 518 16.61 2.85 35.07
C THR A 518 16.09 4.16 34.48
N GLY A 519 16.40 4.44 33.20
CA GLY A 519 16.10 5.70 32.54
C GLY A 519 14.68 5.83 32.00
N PHE A 520 13.96 4.72 31.81
CA PHE A 520 12.62 4.69 31.23
C PHE A 520 11.55 4.20 32.19
N SER A 521 10.34 4.74 32.03
CA SER A 521 9.11 4.10 32.50
C SER A 521 8.80 2.87 31.64
N PRO A 522 7.99 1.91 32.12
CA PRO A 522 7.56 0.77 31.31
C PRO A 522 6.91 1.22 29.99
N PHE A 523 7.06 0.43 28.92
CA PHE A 523 6.38 0.71 27.65
C PHE A 523 4.86 0.60 27.83
N GLY A 524 4.11 1.67 27.51
CA GLY A 524 2.69 1.76 27.88
C GLY A 524 1.96 2.94 27.25
N ARG A 525 0.66 3.09 27.53
CA ARG A 525 -0.14 4.23 27.06
C ARG A 525 -0.06 5.36 28.08
N TYR A 526 0.38 6.54 27.61
CA TYR A 526 0.64 7.71 28.46
C TYR A 526 -0.03 8.99 27.95
N GLY A 527 -1.18 8.86 27.29
CA GLY A 527 -1.99 9.97 26.77
C GLY A 527 -1.92 10.12 25.25
N GLY A 528 -0.82 9.72 24.61
CA GLY A 528 -0.73 9.64 23.14
C GLY A 528 -1.55 8.48 22.55
N PHE A 529 -1.75 8.52 21.22
CA PHE A 529 -2.49 7.48 20.50
C PHE A 529 -1.81 6.11 20.56
N GLY A 530 -0.50 6.06 20.34
CA GLY A 530 0.30 4.83 20.44
C GLY A 530 0.86 4.63 21.86
N GLN A 531 1.34 3.42 22.14
CA GLN A 531 2.17 3.19 23.33
C GLN A 531 3.52 3.91 23.18
N THR A 532 4.04 4.47 24.27
CA THR A 532 5.29 5.23 24.30
C THR A 532 6.22 4.71 25.38
N LEU A 533 7.48 5.18 25.37
CA LEU A 533 8.49 4.85 26.37
C LEU A 533 8.99 6.15 27.05
N PRO A 534 8.24 6.73 27.99
CA PRO A 534 8.62 7.96 28.68
C PRO A 534 9.90 7.79 29.50
N LEU A 535 10.66 8.86 29.67
CA LEU A 535 11.71 8.90 30.69
C LEU A 535 11.11 8.68 32.08
N LEU A 536 11.82 7.99 32.96
CA LEU A 536 11.32 7.68 34.30
C LEU A 536 11.20 8.93 35.18
N ASN A 537 12.23 9.79 35.15
CA ASN A 537 12.29 10.99 35.98
C ASN A 537 13.15 12.09 35.31
N SER A 538 13.06 13.29 35.86
CA SER A 538 13.78 14.48 35.39
C SER A 538 15.27 14.52 35.79
N GLY A 539 15.77 13.50 36.49
CA GLY A 539 17.13 13.44 36.99
C GLY A 539 18.17 12.99 35.96
N SER A 540 17.75 12.24 34.95
CA SER A 540 18.62 11.64 33.92
C SER A 540 19.30 12.68 33.01
N ALA A 541 20.42 12.32 32.39
CA ALA A 541 21.08 13.15 31.38
C ALA A 541 20.14 13.45 30.19
N ALA A 542 19.32 12.47 29.79
CA ALA A 542 18.29 12.63 28.77
C ALA A 542 17.29 13.76 29.09
N ALA A 543 17.00 13.99 30.37
CA ALA A 543 16.06 15.02 30.80
C ALA A 543 16.67 16.42 30.96
N LYS A 544 18.00 16.55 30.83
CA LYS A 544 18.74 17.79 31.14
C LYS A 544 19.56 18.33 29.97
N SER A 545 20.04 17.48 29.08
CA SER A 545 21.04 17.83 28.06
C SER A 545 20.49 17.89 26.62
N GLY A 546 19.17 17.87 26.47
CA GLY A 546 18.50 18.00 25.18
C GLY A 546 18.54 19.41 24.60
N MET A 547 17.91 19.59 23.44
CA MET A 547 17.80 20.88 22.77
C MET A 547 16.80 21.79 23.49
N THR A 548 17.11 23.09 23.52
CA THR A 548 16.19 24.15 23.95
C THR A 548 15.08 24.39 22.93
N THR A 549 14.02 25.10 23.33
CA THR A 549 12.92 25.47 22.42
C THR A 549 13.41 26.20 21.17
N LEU A 550 14.33 27.17 21.29
CA LEU A 550 14.86 27.90 20.14
C LEU A 550 15.67 26.98 19.21
N GLN A 551 16.49 26.08 19.77
CA GLN A 551 17.25 25.11 18.99
C GLN A 551 16.34 24.14 18.22
N LEU A 552 15.24 23.71 18.83
CA LEU A 552 14.22 22.88 18.17
C LEU A 552 13.52 23.65 17.04
N GLN A 553 13.21 24.94 17.22
CA GLN A 553 12.63 25.78 16.18
C GLN A 553 13.58 25.95 14.98
N ILE A 554 14.87 26.18 15.24
CA ILE A 554 15.91 26.26 14.20
C ILE A 554 16.04 24.92 13.47
N LEU A 555 16.06 23.80 14.21
CA LEU A 555 16.12 22.47 13.62
C LEU A 555 14.91 22.19 12.72
N ALA A 556 13.70 22.52 13.17
CA ALA A 556 12.49 22.39 12.36
C ALA A 556 12.63 23.17 11.04
N SER A 557 13.08 24.43 11.10
CA SER A 557 13.32 25.24 9.90
C SER A 557 14.35 24.61 8.96
N ASN A 558 15.45 24.06 9.49
CA ASN A 558 16.49 23.41 8.68
C ASN A 558 15.99 22.14 7.98
N LEU A 559 15.00 21.46 8.58
CA LEU A 559 14.35 20.28 8.01
C LEU A 559 13.10 20.64 7.17
N ALA A 560 12.84 21.93 6.94
CA ALA A 560 11.64 22.43 6.26
C ALA A 560 10.33 21.94 6.91
N LEU A 561 10.29 21.91 8.24
CA LEU A 561 9.14 21.54 9.06
C LEU A 561 8.56 22.76 9.77
N GLU A 562 7.27 22.70 10.06
CA GLU A 562 6.64 23.64 10.98
C GLU A 562 7.14 23.42 12.41
N SER A 563 7.52 24.50 13.08
CA SER A 563 8.17 24.42 14.40
C SER A 563 7.31 23.81 15.49
N HIS A 564 5.98 23.93 15.39
CA HIS A 564 5.05 23.36 16.37
C HIS A 564 5.13 21.83 16.42
N LEU A 565 5.55 21.16 15.33
CA LEU A 565 5.69 19.71 15.26
C LEU A 565 6.76 19.15 16.20
N LEU A 566 7.71 19.98 16.65
CA LEU A 566 8.76 19.62 17.61
C LEU A 566 8.49 20.20 19.01
N GLY A 567 7.44 21.00 19.19
CA GLY A 567 7.17 21.77 20.41
C GLY A 567 6.53 20.97 21.55
N ALA A 568 5.90 19.84 21.23
CA ALA A 568 5.37 18.87 22.18
C ALA A 568 6.09 17.52 22.03
N ASP A 569 5.89 16.64 23.01
CA ASP A 569 6.31 15.24 22.94
C ASP A 569 5.20 14.36 22.34
N GLN A 570 5.47 13.06 22.21
CA GLN A 570 4.52 12.10 21.63
C GLN A 570 3.18 12.01 22.38
N ASN A 571 3.17 12.35 23.67
CA ASN A 571 1.97 12.33 24.52
C ASN A 571 1.30 13.70 24.61
N GLY A 572 1.70 14.67 23.78
CA GLY A 572 1.15 16.03 23.75
C GLY A 572 1.68 16.96 24.85
N LYS A 573 2.71 16.57 25.60
CA LYS A 573 3.28 17.41 26.66
C LYS A 573 4.27 18.42 26.09
N SER A 574 4.13 19.68 26.51
CA SER A 574 4.98 20.77 26.05
C SER A 574 6.45 20.58 26.43
N ARG A 575 7.34 20.87 25.47
CA ARG A 575 8.80 20.98 25.63
C ARG A 575 9.27 22.41 25.96
N THR A 576 8.33 23.35 26.13
CA THR A 576 8.68 24.75 26.45
C THR A 576 9.42 24.83 27.79
N GLY A 577 10.56 25.52 27.81
CA GLY A 577 11.39 25.67 29.01
C GLY A 577 12.11 24.40 29.45
N LYS A 578 12.20 23.37 28.59
CA LYS A 578 12.82 22.09 28.88
C LYS A 578 13.93 21.78 27.87
N THR A 579 14.87 20.93 28.28
CA THR A 579 15.99 20.42 27.48
C THR A 579 15.99 18.89 27.53
N ILE A 580 14.92 18.29 27.00
CA ILE A 580 14.66 16.84 27.11
C ILE A 580 14.80 16.17 25.74
N MET A 581 15.55 15.07 25.71
CA MET A 581 15.72 14.16 24.57
C MET A 581 14.63 13.09 24.52
N GLY A 582 14.44 12.50 23.34
CA GLY A 582 13.57 11.33 23.15
C GLY A 582 12.08 11.67 22.95
N ALA A 583 11.31 10.61 22.65
CA ALA A 583 9.91 10.69 22.21
C ALA A 583 8.94 11.22 23.26
N ALA A 584 9.14 10.83 24.52
CA ALA A 584 8.19 11.10 25.60
C ALA A 584 8.92 11.58 26.86
N ILE A 585 8.49 12.71 27.38
CA ILE A 585 9.07 13.32 28.58
C ILE A 585 8.54 12.62 29.86
N PRO A 586 9.19 12.82 31.03
CA PRO A 586 8.72 12.23 32.28
C PRO A 586 7.24 12.51 32.58
N GLN A 587 6.57 11.53 33.20
CA GLN A 587 5.13 11.58 33.41
C GLN A 587 4.69 12.65 34.42
#